data_AF-A0A7V3M9F0-F1
#
_entry.id   AF-A0A7V3M9F0-F1
#
_cell.length_a   1.000
_cell.length_b   1.000
_cell.length_c   1.000
_cell.angle_alpha   90.00
_cell.angle_beta   90.00
_cell.angle_gamma   90.00
#
_symmetry.space_group_name_H-M   'P 1'
#
loop_
_entity.id
_entity.type
_entity.pdbx_description
1 polymer ?
#
loop_
_entity_poly.entity_id
_entity_poly.type
_entity_poly.pdbx_seq_one_letter_code
_entity_poly.pdbx_strand_id
1 'polypeptide(L)' 'MEKPTPSKDQSIFLAYQRDELTEHHIYARLARTVRSPENRAILERIATDELRHSRYWESLTGQKVSPDWLQVWFYTFVG' A
#
# COMPACT_ATOMS: atom_id res chain seq x y z
N MET A 1 11.84 21.10 15.73
CA MET A 1 12.92 20.42 14.98
C MET A 1 12.36 20.10 13.61
N GLU A 2 12.87 20.78 12.59
CA GLU A 2 12.47 20.53 11.20
C GLU A 2 13.10 19.20 10.77
N LYS A 3 12.30 18.25 10.27
CA LYS A 3 12.87 17.02 9.73
C LYS A 3 13.68 17.39 8.48
N PRO A 4 14.92 16.88 8.32
CA PRO A 4 15.73 17.19 7.16
C PRO A 4 14.98 16.81 5.88
N THR A 5 15.08 17.66 4.85
CA THR A 5 14.51 17.40 3.53
C THR A 5 15.05 16.07 3.01
N PRO A 6 14.18 15.13 2.58
CA PRO A 6 14.64 13.81 2.17
C PRO A 6 15.55 13.90 0.95
N SER A 7 16.59 13.05 0.92
CA SER A 7 17.41 12.87 -0.29
C SER A 7 16.54 12.36 -1.45
N LYS A 8 17.05 12.44 -2.67
CA LYS A 8 16.35 11.93 -3.87
C LYS A 8 15.97 10.46 -3.69
N ASP A 9 16.87 9.64 -3.13
CA ASP A 9 16.64 8.22 -2.87
C ASP A 9 15.60 7.99 -1.77
N GLN A 10 15.62 8.81 -0.70
CA GLN A 10 14.58 8.76 0.32
C GLN A 10 13.20 9.11 -0.23
N SER A 11 13.10 10.09 -1.13
CA SER A 11 11.83 10.49 -1.73
C SER A 11 11.23 9.36 -2.57
N ILE A 12 12.07 8.61 -3.29
CA ILE A 12 11.65 7.43 -4.07
C ILE A 12 11.14 6.32 -3.15
N PHE A 13 11.83 6.01 -2.06
CA PHE A 13 11.39 4.98 -1.11
C PHE A 13 10.11 5.37 -0.37
N LEU A 14 9.89 6.65 -0.08
CA LEU A 14 8.63 7.13 0.49
C LEU A 14 7.46 6.99 -0.49
N ALA A 15 7.71 7.19 -1.80
CA ALA A 15 6.72 6.96 -2.84
C ALA A 15 6.36 5.47 -2.91
N TYR A 16 7.35 4.57 -2.99
CA TYR A 16 7.09 3.13 -2.96
C TYR A 16 6.37 2.69 -1.69
N GLN A 17 6.78 3.19 -0.52
CA GLN A 17 6.09 2.89 0.73
C GLN A 17 4.61 3.24 0.67
N ARG A 18 4.27 4.40 0.08
CA ARG A 18 2.89 4.88 -0.07
C ARG A 18 2.12 4.03 -1.08
N ASP A 19 2.72 3.72 -2.23
CA ASP A 19 2.07 2.95 -3.30
C ASP A 19 1.72 1.55 -2.79
N GLU A 20 2.69 0.86 -2.19
CA GLU A 20 2.53 -0.47 -1.59
C GLU A 20 1.45 -0.48 -0.49
N LEU A 21 1.41 0.55 0.37
CA LEU A 21 0.38 0.67 1.40
C LEU A 21 -1.01 0.94 0.80
N THR A 22 -1.07 1.66 -0.32
CA THR A 22 -2.30 1.95 -1.04
C THR A 22 -2.83 0.69 -1.71
N GLU A 23 -1.97 -0.08 -2.37
CA GLU A 23 -2.30 -1.34 -3.04
C GLU A 23 -2.74 -2.41 -2.04
N HIS A 24 -2.07 -2.54 -0.88
CA HIS A 24 -2.54 -3.36 0.23
C HIS A 24 -4.03 -3.11 0.53
N HIS A 25 -4.41 -1.84 0.63
CA HIS A 25 -5.78 -1.44 0.93
C HIS A 25 -6.78 -1.65 -0.21
N ILE A 26 -6.32 -1.58 -1.46
CA ILE A 26 -7.12 -1.91 -2.65
C ILE A 26 -7.39 -3.41 -2.67
N TYR A 27 -6.36 -4.24 -2.66
CA TYR A 27 -6.49 -5.70 -2.71
C TYR A 27 -7.29 -6.25 -1.53
N ALA A 28 -7.07 -5.74 -0.31
CA ALA A 28 -7.84 -6.14 0.87
C ALA A 28 -9.33 -5.80 0.74
N ARG A 29 -9.69 -4.69 0.09
CA ARG A 29 -11.10 -4.34 -0.18
C ARG A 29 -11.69 -5.19 -1.30
N LEU A 30 -10.96 -5.41 -2.38
CA LEU A 30 -11.39 -6.28 -3.48
C LEU A 30 -11.64 -7.73 -3.00
N ALA A 31 -10.78 -8.25 -2.12
CA ALA A 31 -10.97 -9.57 -1.53
C ALA A 31 -12.34 -9.74 -0.84
N ARG A 32 -12.86 -8.66 -0.25
CA ARG A 32 -14.17 -8.65 0.45
C ARG A 32 -15.36 -8.65 -0.51
N THR A 33 -15.19 -8.21 -1.75
CA THR A 33 -16.27 -8.14 -2.75
C THR A 33 -16.31 -9.38 -3.66
N VAL A 34 -15.20 -10.10 -3.79
CA VAL A 34 -15.08 -11.30 -4.61
C VAL A 34 -15.81 -12.50 -3.98
N ARG A 35 -16.59 -13.22 -4.80
CA ARG A 35 -17.37 -14.41 -4.39
C ARG A 35 -16.56 -15.70 -4.37
N SER A 36 -15.65 -15.90 -5.34
CA SER A 36 -14.81 -17.11 -5.39
C SER A 36 -13.85 -17.13 -4.20
N PRO A 37 -13.86 -18.21 -3.38
CA PRO A 37 -12.92 -18.37 -2.28
C PRO A 37 -11.46 -18.38 -2.75
N GLU A 38 -11.17 -18.97 -3.90
CA GLU A 38 -9.83 -19.07 -4.48
C GLU A 38 -9.30 -17.68 -4.84
N ASN A 39 -10.11 -16.89 -5.55
CA ASN A 39 -9.73 -15.53 -5.93
C ASN A 39 -9.61 -14.60 -4.73
N ARG A 40 -10.49 -14.77 -3.72
CA ARG A 40 -10.36 -14.05 -2.44
C ARG A 40 -9.01 -14.34 -1.77
N ALA A 41 -8.64 -15.61 -1.66
CA ALA A 41 -7.38 -16.01 -1.04
C ALA A 41 -6.16 -15.44 -1.79
N ILE A 42 -6.22 -15.39 -3.12
CA ILE A 42 -5.17 -14.76 -3.94
C ILE A 42 -5.05 -13.27 -3.60
N LEU A 43 -6.17 -12.53 -3.57
CA LEU A 43 -6.18 -11.10 -3.26
C LEU A 43 -5.72 -10.81 -1.83
N GLU A 44 -6.10 -11.64 -0.85
CA GLU A 44 -5.63 -11.53 0.53
C GLU A 44 -4.12 -11.76 0.65
N ARG A 45 -3.58 -12.71 -0.13
CA ARG A 45 -2.14 -12.95 -0.19
C ARG A 45 -1.40 -11.75 -0.78
N ILE A 46 -1.87 -11.23 -1.91
CA ILE A 46 -1.28 -10.03 -2.54
C ILE A 46 -1.32 -8.85 -1.55
N ALA A 47 -2.48 -8.59 -0.91
CA ALA A 47 -2.58 -7.54 0.09
C ALA A 47 -1.56 -7.72 1.24
N THR A 48 -1.33 -8.94 1.69
CA THR A 48 -0.35 -9.24 2.74
C THR A 48 1.08 -9.00 2.26
N ASP A 49 1.38 -9.27 0.99
CA ASP A 49 2.68 -9.04 0.38
C ASP A 49 2.99 -7.54 0.29
N GLU A 50 2.06 -6.72 -0.21
CA GLU A 50 2.29 -5.26 -0.32
C GLU A 50 2.43 -4.60 1.06
N LEU A 51 1.73 -5.10 2.08
CA LEU A 51 1.95 -4.62 3.45
C LEU A 51 3.36 -4.93 3.96
N ARG A 52 3.93 -6.08 3.58
CA ARG A 52 5.32 -6.42 3.90
C ARG A 52 6.29 -5.52 3.15
N HIS A 53 6.05 -5.25 1.87
CA HIS A 53 6.86 -4.32 1.08
C HIS A 53 6.83 -2.90 1.66
N SER A 54 5.65 -2.37 1.99
CA SER A 54 5.52 -1.06 2.64
C SER A 54 6.30 -0.99 3.96
N ARG A 55 6.25 -2.03 4.79
CA ARG A 55 7.04 -2.11 6.03
C ARG A 55 8.54 -2.19 5.78
N TYR A 56 8.95 -2.86 4.70
CA TYR A 56 10.35 -2.88 4.28
C TYR A 56 10.82 -1.47 3.91
N TRP A 57 10.05 -0.73 3.10
CA TRP A 57 10.35 0.66 2.79
C TRP A 57 10.35 1.56 4.03
N GLU A 58 9.40 1.40 4.97
CA GLU A 58 9.41 2.08 6.27
C GLU A 58 10.71 1.85 7.04
N SER A 59 11.23 0.61 7.03
CA SER A 59 12.48 0.27 7.71
C SER A 59 13.71 0.97 7.10
N LEU A 60 13.67 1.26 5.79
CA LEU A 60 14.74 1.98 5.09
C LEU A 60 14.62 3.50 5.24
N THR A 61 13.38 4.04 5.23
CA THR A 61 13.15 5.49 5.30
C THR A 61 13.11 6.00 6.74
N GLY A 62 12.74 5.16 7.70
CA GLY A 62 12.45 5.54 9.08
C GLY A 62 11.20 6.42 9.23
N GLN A 63 10.34 6.49 8.21
CA GLN A 63 9.17 7.35 8.19
C GLN A 63 7.90 6.55 7.93
N LYS A 64 6.80 7.00 8.55
CA LYS A 64 5.46 6.48 8.27
C LYS A 64 4.79 7.36 7.22
N VAL A 65 4.10 6.71 6.29
CA VAL A 65 3.26 7.38 5.29
C VAL A 65 1.81 6.96 5.48
N SER A 66 0.89 7.78 4.96
CA SER A 66 -0.52 7.39 4.81
C SER A 66 -0.77 6.94 3.37
N PRO A 67 -1.66 5.95 3.14
CA PRO A 67 -2.03 5.53 1.80
C PRO A 67 -2.75 6.64 1.05
N ASP A 68 -2.83 6.50 -0.27
CA ASP A 68 -3.69 7.33 -1.09
C ASP A 68 -5.14 6.86 -1.00
N TRP A 69 -5.89 7.43 -0.06
CA TRP A 69 -7.28 7.04 0.13
C TRP A 69 -8.14 7.31 -1.09
N LEU A 70 -7.89 8.37 -1.87
CA LEU A 70 -8.67 8.67 -3.08
C LEU A 70 -8.52 7.55 -4.11
N GLN A 71 -7.29 7.07 -4.29
CA GLN A 71 -7.01 5.92 -5.15
C GLN A 71 -7.70 4.65 -4.64
N VAL A 72 -7.61 4.37 -3.34
CA VAL A 72 -8.31 3.23 -2.72
C VAL A 72 -9.81 3.27 -2.99
N TRP A 73 -10.45 4.43 -2.84
CA TRP A 73 -11.87 4.60 -3.12
C TRP A 73 -12.17 4.38 -4.60
N PHE A 74 -11.42 4.99 -5.51
CA PHE A 74 -11.63 4.84 -6.95
C PHE A 74 -11.60 3.37 -7.39
N TYR A 75 -10.55 2.62 -7.05
CA TYR A 75 -10.42 1.23 -7.47
C TYR A 75 -11.36 0.24 -6.78
N THR A 76 -12.05 0.67 -5.72
CA THR A 76 -12.98 -0.20 -4.98
C THR A 76 -14.45 0.11 -5.27
N PHE A 77 -14.74 1.26 -5.89
CA PHE A 77 -16.10 1.69 -6.25
C PHE A 77 -16.38 1.73 -7.75
N VAL A 78 -15.37 1.76 -8.61
CA VAL A 78 -15.54 1.81 -10.08
C VAL A 78 -15.80 0.41 -10.68
N GLY A 79 -16.36 -0.52 -9.88
CA GLY A 79 -16.75 -1.87 -10.28
C GLY A 79 -18.25 -2.06 -10.35
#